data_AF-A0A3B3TLN2-F1
#
_entry.id   AF-A0A3B3TLN2-F1
#
_cell.length_a   1.000
_cell.length_b   1.000
_cell.length_c   1.000
_cell.angle_alpha   90.00
_cell.angle_beta   90.00
_cell.angle_gamma   90.00
#
_symmetry.space_group_name_H-M   'P 1'
#
loop_
_entity.id
_entity.type
_entity.pdbx_description
1 polymer ?
#
loop_
_entity_poly.entity_id
_entity_poly.type
_entity_poly.pdbx_seq_one_letter_code
_entity_poly.pdbx_strand_id
1 'polypeptide(L)'
;MMFRDQVGVLASWFKGWNECEQTVALVSLLKRVSRTQARFLQVCLEHSLAECTELQVLEGEANNPGLISQWQGEPKERIISLVLTHLPLLKPGNTEAKSEYMRLLPRILAHTIEHGHHLEESRQLLSYALIHPATSLEDRSALALWLNHLEERAAARGDSLERPPPANSRDSGIGGGWHQQQGCENGHLLLYPSSSVPATINTVGTGGGSNTSNDRCGILAATAIS
;
A
#
# COMPACT_ATOMS: atom_id res chain seq x y z
N MET A 1 10.35 -18.99 -21.13
CA MET A 1 9.01 -18.75 -20.56
C MET A 1 8.13 -18.19 -21.67
N MET A 2 6.97 -18.78 -21.93
CA MET A 2 6.06 -18.30 -22.98
C MET A 2 5.34 -17.03 -22.51
N PHE A 3 4.85 -16.19 -23.43
CA PHE A 3 4.06 -14.99 -23.09
C PHE A 3 2.86 -15.32 -22.19
N ARG A 4 2.19 -16.45 -22.45
CA ARG A 4 1.12 -16.99 -21.59
C ARG A 4 1.55 -17.18 -20.13
N ASP A 5 2.75 -17.69 -19.91
CA ASP A 5 3.26 -17.93 -18.56
C ASP A 5 3.57 -16.61 -17.85
N GLN A 6 4.10 -15.62 -18.57
CA GLN A 6 4.34 -14.27 -18.03
C GLN A 6 3.04 -13.59 -17.61
N VAL A 7 2.02 -13.66 -18.46
CA VAL A 7 0.67 -13.15 -18.13
C VAL A 7 0.08 -13.91 -16.94
N GLY A 8 0.29 -15.22 -16.86
CA GLY A 8 -0.14 -16.04 -15.73
C GLY A 8 0.47 -15.61 -14.39
N VAL A 9 1.77 -15.30 -14.36
CA VAL A 9 2.45 -14.78 -13.16
C VAL A 9 1.87 -13.43 -12.75
N LEU A 10 1.72 -12.50 -13.70
CA LEU A 10 1.16 -11.18 -13.44
C LEU A 10 -0.28 -11.27 -12.90
N ALA A 11 -1.11 -12.12 -13.49
CA ALA A 11 -2.48 -12.35 -13.04
C ALA A 11 -2.53 -12.92 -11.60
N SER A 12 -1.57 -13.80 -11.26
CA SER A 12 -1.45 -14.33 -9.90
C SER A 12 -1.10 -13.25 -8.88
N TRP A 13 -0.20 -12.31 -9.21
CA TRP A 13 0.10 -11.18 -8.32
C TRP A 13 -1.09 -10.23 -8.20
N PHE A 14 -1.71 -9.90 -9.33
CA PHE A 14 -2.85 -9.00 -9.40
C PHE A 14 -4.02 -9.48 -8.53
N LYS A 15 -4.30 -10.79 -8.55
CA LYS A 15 -5.34 -11.42 -7.70
C LYS A 15 -5.04 -11.30 -6.20
N GLY A 16 -3.78 -11.18 -5.81
CA GLY A 16 -3.36 -11.03 -4.41
C GLY A 16 -3.44 -9.61 -3.87
N TRP A 17 -3.67 -8.61 -4.74
CA TRP A 17 -3.78 -7.20 -4.37
C TRP A 17 -5.22 -6.81 -4.07
N ASN A 18 -5.40 -5.83 -3.19
CA ASN A 18 -6.72 -5.24 -2.96
C ASN A 18 -7.15 -4.34 -4.15
N GLU A 19 -8.43 -3.93 -4.19
CA GLU A 19 -8.98 -3.16 -5.32
C GLU A 19 -8.25 -1.83 -5.57
N CYS A 20 -7.76 -1.18 -4.51
CA CYS A 20 -7.02 0.07 -4.62
C CYS A 20 -5.65 -0.17 -5.24
N GLU A 21 -4.90 -1.15 -4.74
CA GLU A 21 -3.60 -1.56 -5.28
C GLU A 21 -3.69 -2.02 -6.74
N GLN A 22 -4.73 -2.80 -7.07
CA GLN A 22 -5.04 -3.19 -8.44
C GLN A 22 -5.26 -1.96 -9.34
N THR A 23 -6.05 -0.99 -8.87
CA THR A 23 -6.34 0.24 -9.62
C THR A 23 -5.08 1.06 -9.85
N VAL A 24 -4.28 1.28 -8.81
CA VAL A 24 -3.02 2.03 -8.90
C VAL A 24 -2.07 1.35 -9.89
N ALA A 25 -1.90 0.02 -9.80
CA ALA A 25 -1.06 -0.74 -10.71
C ALA A 25 -1.54 -0.62 -12.17
N LEU A 26 -2.84 -0.74 -12.44
CA LEU A 26 -3.41 -0.57 -13.78
C LEU A 26 -3.18 0.85 -14.31
N VAL A 27 -3.42 1.88 -13.50
CA VAL A 27 -3.18 3.28 -13.90
C VAL A 27 -1.70 3.50 -14.24
N SER A 28 -0.77 2.98 -13.44
CA SER A 28 0.67 3.07 -13.72
C SER A 28 1.08 2.37 -15.02
N LEU A 29 0.44 1.23 -15.35
CA LEU A 29 0.69 0.52 -16.61
C LEU A 29 0.07 1.25 -17.81
N LEU A 30 -1.15 1.77 -17.66
CA LEU A 30 -1.85 2.54 -18.70
C LEU A 30 -1.09 3.79 -19.12
N LYS A 31 -0.30 4.39 -18.22
CA LYS A 31 0.59 5.52 -18.58
C LYS A 31 1.69 5.16 -19.59
N ARG A 32 1.98 3.86 -19.77
CA ARG A 32 3.05 3.37 -20.64
C ARG A 32 2.55 2.88 -22.00
N VAL A 33 1.24 2.77 -22.21
CA VAL A 33 0.67 2.31 -23.47
C VAL A 33 0.52 3.46 -24.47
N SER A 34 0.49 3.15 -25.77
CA SER A 34 0.28 4.18 -26.81
C SER A 34 -1.13 4.77 -26.76
N ARG A 35 -1.33 5.96 -27.34
CA ARG A 35 -2.67 6.59 -27.42
C ARG A 35 -3.71 5.68 -28.09
N THR A 36 -3.30 4.95 -29.13
CA THR A 36 -4.18 3.99 -29.83
C THR A 36 -4.57 2.83 -28.92
N GLN A 37 -3.61 2.29 -28.15
CA GLN A 37 -3.89 1.23 -27.17
C GLN A 37 -4.80 1.73 -26.05
N ALA A 38 -4.54 2.93 -25.52
CA ALA A 38 -5.39 3.54 -24.49
C ALA A 38 -6.83 3.74 -24.99
N ARG A 39 -7.01 4.24 -26.22
CA ARG A 39 -8.34 4.41 -26.81
C ARG A 39 -9.05 3.06 -27.03
N PHE A 40 -8.33 2.04 -27.49
CA PHE A 40 -8.88 0.70 -27.62
C PHE A 40 -9.33 0.13 -26.27
N LEU A 41 -8.48 0.22 -25.23
CA LEU A 41 -8.80 -0.23 -23.89
C LEU A 41 -10.00 0.51 -23.30
N GLN A 42 -10.09 1.82 -23.52
CA GLN A 42 -11.25 2.62 -23.13
C GLN A 42 -12.54 2.08 -23.76
N VAL A 43 -12.55 1.82 -25.09
CA VAL A 43 -13.72 1.28 -25.78
C VAL A 43 -14.11 -0.10 -25.23
N CYS A 44 -13.14 -0.97 -24.95
CA CYS A 44 -13.40 -2.27 -24.33
C CYS A 44 -14.05 -2.13 -22.93
N LEU A 45 -13.53 -1.21 -22.11
CA LEU A 45 -14.08 -0.95 -20.78
C LEU A 45 -15.48 -0.35 -20.84
N GLU A 46 -15.69 0.67 -21.67
CA GLU A 46 -17.02 1.29 -21.90
C GLU A 46 -18.05 0.25 -22.34
N HIS A 47 -17.69 -0.64 -23.27
CA HIS A 47 -18.57 -1.71 -23.70
C HIS A 47 -18.91 -2.69 -22.56
N SER A 48 -17.93 -3.06 -21.74
CA SER A 48 -18.15 -3.98 -20.61
C SER A 48 -19.04 -3.39 -19.50
N LEU A 49 -19.09 -2.06 -19.39
CA LEU A 49 -19.84 -1.33 -18.36
C LEU A 49 -21.22 -0.83 -18.82
N ALA A 50 -21.53 -0.93 -20.11
CA ALA A 50 -22.70 -0.28 -20.73
C ALA A 50 -24.03 -0.62 -20.04
N GLU A 51 -24.21 -1.87 -19.60
CA GLU A 51 -25.45 -2.37 -19.01
C GLU A 51 -25.45 -2.36 -17.47
N CYS A 52 -24.45 -1.74 -16.83
CA CYS A 52 -24.34 -1.70 -15.37
C CYS A 52 -25.13 -0.52 -14.79
N THR A 53 -26.44 -0.70 -14.61
CA THR A 53 -27.34 0.35 -14.07
C THR A 53 -26.99 0.76 -12.63
N GLU A 54 -26.57 -0.19 -11.80
CA GLU A 54 -26.12 0.08 -10.43
C GLU A 54 -24.92 1.04 -10.40
N LEU A 55 -23.96 0.84 -11.30
CA LEU A 55 -22.81 1.74 -11.44
C LEU A 55 -23.22 3.13 -11.90
N GLN A 56 -24.21 3.24 -12.79
CA GLN A 56 -24.74 4.55 -13.24
C GLN A 56 -25.39 5.32 -12.09
N VAL A 57 -26.16 4.65 -11.23
CA VAL A 57 -26.75 5.26 -10.03
C VAL A 57 -25.64 5.73 -9.09
N LEU A 58 -24.70 4.84 -8.78
CA LEU A 58 -23.59 5.14 -7.88
C LEU A 58 -22.69 6.29 -8.40
N GLU A 59 -22.45 6.34 -9.71
CA GLU A 59 -21.73 7.46 -10.35
C GLU A 59 -22.53 8.76 -10.23
N GLY A 60 -23.86 8.71 -10.38
CA GLY A 60 -24.74 9.85 -10.17
C GLY A 60 -24.65 10.40 -8.74
N GLU A 61 -24.69 9.52 -7.75
CA GLU A 61 -24.53 9.86 -6.33
C GLU A 61 -23.14 10.45 -6.04
N ALA A 62 -22.09 9.83 -6.59
CA ALA A 62 -20.69 10.26 -6.43
C ALA A 62 -20.41 11.67 -6.99
N ASN A 63 -21.29 12.17 -7.86
CA ASN A 63 -21.19 13.47 -8.52
C ASN A 63 -22.24 14.48 -8.05
N ASN A 64 -23.01 14.16 -7.01
CA ASN A 64 -24.04 15.03 -6.45
C ASN A 64 -23.52 15.77 -5.20
N PRO A 65 -23.14 17.05 -5.29
CA PRO A 65 -22.59 17.79 -4.14
C PRO A 65 -23.59 17.90 -2.97
N GLY A 66 -24.88 17.97 -3.26
CA GLY A 66 -25.93 18.03 -2.24
C GLY A 66 -25.96 16.75 -1.39
N LEU A 67 -25.81 15.58 -2.02
CA LEU A 67 -25.72 14.30 -1.33
C LEU A 67 -24.42 14.17 -0.53
N ILE A 68 -23.28 14.46 -1.17
CA ILE A 68 -21.94 14.34 -0.53
C ILE A 68 -21.85 15.23 0.71
N SER A 69 -22.44 16.44 0.66
CA SER A 69 -22.44 17.36 1.79
C SER A 69 -23.14 16.79 3.04
N GLN A 70 -24.13 15.91 2.87
CA GLN A 70 -24.86 15.30 3.98
C GLN A 70 -24.03 14.28 4.75
N TRP A 71 -23.03 13.66 4.10
CA TRP A 71 -22.14 12.69 4.74
C TRP A 71 -21.35 13.30 5.89
N GLN A 72 -21.24 14.62 5.97
CA GLN A 72 -20.57 15.30 7.09
C GLN A 72 -21.15 14.99 8.47
N GLY A 73 -22.42 14.57 8.54
CA GLY A 73 -23.13 14.17 9.76
C GLY A 73 -23.08 12.66 10.05
N GLU A 74 -22.53 11.85 9.15
CA GLU A 74 -22.43 10.40 9.33
C GLU A 74 -21.31 10.02 10.30
N PRO A 75 -21.38 8.83 10.95
CA PRO A 75 -20.28 8.32 11.74
C PRO A 75 -19.04 8.04 10.86
N LYS A 76 -17.85 8.09 11.46
CA LYS A 76 -16.57 8.07 10.72
C LYS A 76 -16.39 6.85 9.85
N GLU A 77 -16.71 5.67 10.37
CA GLU A 77 -16.67 4.39 9.66
C GLU A 77 -17.53 4.43 8.40
N ARG A 78 -18.71 5.06 8.51
CA ARG A 78 -19.66 5.19 7.41
C ARG A 78 -19.15 6.17 6.37
N ILE A 79 -18.62 7.33 6.78
CA ILE A 79 -18.03 8.30 5.85
C ILE A 79 -16.87 7.66 5.08
N ILE A 80 -15.97 6.95 5.75
CA ILE A 80 -14.83 6.27 5.10
C ILE A 80 -15.32 5.32 4.01
N SER A 81 -16.29 4.47 4.35
CA SER A 81 -16.89 3.51 3.41
C SER A 81 -17.57 4.20 2.22
N LEU A 82 -18.33 5.26 2.48
CA LEU A 82 -18.99 6.06 1.45
C LEU A 82 -17.95 6.69 0.51
N VAL A 83 -16.94 7.38 1.04
CA VAL A 83 -15.93 8.05 0.21
C VAL A 83 -15.10 7.04 -0.57
N LEU A 84 -14.70 5.91 0.01
CA LEU A 84 -13.97 4.86 -0.73
C LEU A 84 -14.75 4.33 -1.94
N THR A 85 -16.07 4.18 -1.78
CA THR A 85 -16.95 3.66 -2.82
C THR A 85 -17.20 4.70 -3.93
N HIS A 86 -17.33 5.98 -3.57
CA HIS A 86 -17.79 7.02 -4.50
C HIS A 86 -16.67 7.85 -5.12
N LEU A 87 -15.57 8.10 -4.41
CA LEU A 87 -14.48 8.96 -4.88
C LEU A 87 -13.88 8.50 -6.23
N PRO A 88 -13.68 7.19 -6.51
CA PRO A 88 -13.19 6.74 -7.81
C PRO A 88 -14.12 7.07 -8.99
N LEU A 89 -15.40 7.37 -8.72
CA LEU A 89 -16.43 7.68 -9.71
C LEU A 89 -16.65 9.18 -9.91
N LEU A 90 -15.89 10.04 -9.22
CA LEU A 90 -15.96 11.49 -9.41
C LEU A 90 -15.60 11.85 -10.85
N LYS A 91 -16.42 12.68 -11.51
CA LYS A 91 -16.16 13.10 -12.88
C LYS A 91 -15.14 14.23 -12.92
N PRO A 92 -14.09 14.15 -13.76
CA PRO A 92 -13.22 15.28 -14.03
C PRO A 92 -14.03 16.48 -14.55
N GLY A 93 -13.77 17.66 -13.99
CA GLY A 93 -14.50 18.90 -14.31
C GLY A 93 -15.69 19.20 -13.40
N ASN A 94 -16.19 18.26 -12.60
CA ASN A 94 -17.21 18.54 -11.59
C ASN A 94 -16.56 19.15 -10.34
N THR A 95 -16.39 20.47 -10.36
CA THR A 95 -15.68 21.21 -9.31
C THR A 95 -16.43 21.26 -7.98
N GLU A 96 -17.76 21.27 -8.04
CA GLU A 96 -18.66 21.34 -6.90
C GLU A 96 -18.56 20.05 -6.08
N ALA A 97 -18.75 18.89 -6.71
CA ALA A 97 -18.61 17.60 -6.03
C ALA A 97 -17.18 17.39 -5.51
N LYS A 98 -16.16 17.74 -6.30
CA LYS A 98 -14.76 17.69 -5.87
C LYS A 98 -14.53 18.49 -4.58
N SER A 99 -15.09 19.69 -4.48
CA SER A 99 -14.92 20.56 -3.31
C SER A 99 -15.48 19.93 -2.03
N GLU A 100 -16.59 19.17 -2.14
CA GLU A 100 -17.16 18.43 -1.01
C GLU A 100 -16.22 17.30 -0.54
N TYR A 101 -15.65 16.52 -1.48
CA TYR A 101 -14.65 15.50 -1.15
C TYR A 101 -13.39 16.09 -0.50
N MET A 102 -12.88 17.21 -1.02
CA MET A 102 -11.71 17.89 -0.46
C MET A 102 -11.97 18.48 0.93
N ARG A 103 -13.24 18.67 1.32
CA ARG A 103 -13.62 19.05 2.69
C ARG A 103 -13.74 17.85 3.62
N LEU A 104 -14.18 16.70 3.10
CA LEU A 104 -14.32 15.45 3.85
C LEU A 104 -12.97 14.80 4.16
N LEU A 105 -12.06 14.73 3.17
CA LEU A 105 -10.78 14.03 3.29
C LEU A 105 -9.96 14.50 4.51
N PRO A 106 -9.63 15.79 4.69
CA PRO A 106 -8.87 16.23 5.86
C PRO A 106 -9.51 15.86 7.21
N ARG A 107 -10.84 15.86 7.28
CA ARG A 107 -11.57 15.49 8.51
C ARG A 107 -11.47 14.00 8.82
N ILE A 108 -11.42 13.14 7.81
CA ILE A 108 -11.22 11.70 7.97
C ILE A 108 -9.77 11.47 8.43
N LEU A 109 -8.82 12.04 7.69
CA LEU A 109 -7.38 11.83 7.88
C LEU A 109 -6.90 12.33 9.25
N ALA A 110 -7.37 13.50 9.69
CA ALA A 110 -7.05 14.03 11.02
C ALA A 110 -7.50 13.07 12.14
N HIS A 111 -8.71 12.52 12.03
CA HIS A 111 -9.22 11.56 13.02
C HIS A 111 -8.40 10.27 13.04
N THR A 112 -8.05 9.75 11.86
CA THR A 112 -7.17 8.59 11.70
C THR A 112 -5.79 8.83 12.30
N ILE A 113 -5.19 10.00 12.09
CA ILE A 113 -3.85 10.30 12.65
C ILE A 113 -3.91 10.39 14.18
N GLU A 114 -4.94 11.06 14.71
CA GLU A 114 -5.12 11.26 16.16
C GLU A 114 -5.36 9.93 16.89
N HIS A 115 -6.29 9.10 16.41
CA HIS A 115 -6.72 7.88 17.11
C HIS A 115 -5.96 6.63 16.62
N GLY A 116 -5.46 6.65 15.39
CA GLY A 116 -4.77 5.53 14.73
C GLY A 116 -5.68 4.37 14.33
N HIS A 117 -6.97 4.63 14.12
CA HIS A 117 -7.94 3.67 13.53
C HIS A 117 -8.09 3.94 12.03
N HIS A 118 -8.46 2.92 11.26
CA HIS A 118 -8.72 3.03 9.81
C HIS A 118 -7.54 3.56 8.98
N LEU A 119 -6.31 3.18 9.37
CA LEU A 119 -5.09 3.61 8.68
C LEU A 119 -5.06 3.13 7.23
N GLU A 120 -5.46 1.88 6.98
CA GLU A 120 -5.41 1.28 5.65
C GLU A 120 -6.44 1.92 4.71
N GLU A 121 -7.67 2.08 5.18
CA GLU A 121 -8.75 2.73 4.45
C GLU A 121 -8.41 4.20 4.14
N SER A 122 -7.79 4.90 5.09
CA SER A 122 -7.32 6.28 4.89
C SER A 122 -6.21 6.36 3.84
N ARG A 123 -5.32 5.36 3.80
CA ARG A 123 -4.28 5.24 2.78
C ARG A 123 -4.87 4.96 1.40
N GLN A 124 -5.88 4.10 1.30
CA GLN A 124 -6.61 3.83 0.06
C GLN A 124 -7.34 5.09 -0.43
N LEU A 125 -8.00 5.84 0.47
CA LEU A 125 -8.65 7.11 0.15
C LEU A 125 -7.66 8.11 -0.48
N LEU A 126 -6.50 8.29 0.15
CA LEU A 126 -5.45 9.15 -0.40
C LEU A 126 -4.93 8.63 -1.73
N SER A 127 -4.72 7.31 -1.85
CA SER A 127 -4.24 6.69 -3.07
C SER A 127 -5.16 6.97 -4.25
N TYR A 128 -6.48 6.79 -4.07
CA TYR A 128 -7.47 7.16 -5.08
C TYR A 128 -7.45 8.67 -5.36
N ALA A 129 -7.52 9.52 -4.33
CA ALA A 129 -7.54 10.97 -4.49
C ALA A 129 -6.32 11.49 -5.29
N LEU A 130 -5.15 10.92 -5.05
CA LEU A 130 -3.87 11.32 -5.65
C LEU A 130 -3.78 10.95 -7.14
N ILE A 131 -4.21 9.73 -7.52
CA ILE A 131 -4.19 9.29 -8.92
C ILE A 131 -5.39 9.82 -9.74
N HIS A 132 -6.41 10.36 -9.07
CA HIS A 132 -7.65 10.77 -9.72
C HIS A 132 -7.46 11.97 -10.67
N PRO A 133 -8.01 11.93 -11.92
CA PRO A 133 -7.84 13.02 -12.87
C PRO A 133 -8.54 14.33 -12.48
N ALA A 134 -9.60 14.28 -11.68
CA ALA A 134 -10.31 15.48 -11.21
C ALA A 134 -9.52 16.27 -10.14
N THR A 135 -8.52 15.66 -9.52
CA THR A 135 -7.73 16.30 -8.46
C THR A 135 -6.73 17.28 -9.06
N SER A 136 -6.77 18.53 -8.59
CA SER A 136 -5.88 19.58 -9.10
C SER A 136 -4.45 19.41 -8.58
N LEU A 137 -3.48 20.11 -9.18
CA LEU A 137 -2.09 20.06 -8.71
C LEU A 137 -1.95 20.59 -7.27
N GLU A 138 -2.70 21.64 -6.92
CA GLU A 138 -2.74 22.21 -5.57
C GLU A 138 -3.34 21.22 -4.57
N ASP A 139 -4.47 20.59 -4.91
CA ASP A 139 -5.06 19.56 -4.05
C ASP A 139 -4.08 18.39 -3.85
N ARG A 140 -3.38 17.96 -4.91
CA ARG A 140 -2.40 16.86 -4.84
C ARG A 140 -1.25 17.17 -3.89
N SER A 141 -0.73 18.39 -3.85
CA SER A 141 0.37 18.74 -2.94
C SER A 141 -0.09 18.69 -1.48
N ALA A 142 -1.29 19.19 -1.18
CA ALA A 142 -1.89 19.08 0.15
C ALA A 142 -2.14 17.62 0.56
N LEU A 143 -2.69 16.80 -0.33
CA LEU A 143 -2.96 15.38 -0.07
C LEU A 143 -1.67 14.56 0.12
N ALA A 144 -0.59 14.90 -0.58
CA ALA A 144 0.71 14.24 -0.40
C ALA A 144 1.29 14.51 1.00
N LEU A 145 1.10 15.72 1.56
CA LEU A 145 1.49 16.00 2.94
C LEU A 145 0.71 15.13 3.95
N TRP A 146 -0.60 14.96 3.73
CA TRP A 146 -1.40 14.05 4.56
C TRP A 146 -0.94 12.60 4.46
N LEU A 147 -0.50 12.14 3.28
CA LEU A 147 0.03 10.79 3.11
C LEU A 147 1.29 10.59 3.95
N ASN A 148 2.22 11.54 3.91
CA ASN A 148 3.45 11.48 4.72
C ASN A 148 3.13 11.40 6.23
N HIS A 149 2.19 12.21 6.72
CA HIS A 149 1.79 12.17 8.12
C HIS A 149 1.13 10.84 8.52
N LEU A 150 0.37 10.23 7.62
CA LEU A 150 -0.19 8.90 7.85
C LEU A 150 0.89 7.82 7.91
N GLU A 151 1.89 7.88 7.03
CA GLU A 151 3.02 6.95 7.02
C GLU A 151 3.87 7.08 8.28
N GLU A 152 4.18 8.31 8.74
CA GLU A 152 4.84 8.56 10.02
C GLU A 152 4.07 7.94 11.19
N ARG A 153 2.73 8.10 11.19
CA ARG A 153 1.86 7.55 12.24
C ARG A 153 1.80 6.02 12.22
N ALA A 154 1.84 5.42 11.03
CA ALA A 154 1.87 3.98 10.84
C ALA A 154 3.21 3.39 11.31
N ALA A 155 4.33 4.03 10.95
CA ALA A 155 5.67 3.63 11.37
C ALA A 155 5.84 3.66 12.91
N ALA A 156 5.31 4.69 13.57
CA ALA A 156 5.34 4.80 15.03
C ALA A 156 4.60 3.65 15.77
N ARG A 157 3.59 3.03 15.14
CA ARG A 157 2.94 1.82 15.69
C ARG A 157 3.77 0.56 15.49
N GLY A 158 4.53 0.48 14.40
CA GLY A 158 5.41 -0.67 14.11
C GLY A 158 6.54 -0.81 15.12
N ASP A 159 7.17 0.29 15.52
CA ASP A 159 8.33 0.32 16.43
C ASP A 159 7.96 -0.06 17.89
N SER A 160 6.72 0.18 18.30
CA SER A 160 6.26 -0.09 19.68
C SER A 160 6.08 -1.58 20.00
N LEU A 161 6.00 -2.45 18.99
CA LEU A 161 5.81 -3.91 19.15
C LEU A 161 7.12 -4.71 19.14
N GLU A 162 8.26 -4.08 18.86
CA GLU A 162 9.56 -4.77 18.72
C GLU A 162 10.58 -4.49 19.84
N ARG A 163 10.20 -3.76 20.91
CA ARG A 163 11.09 -3.54 22.05
C ARG A 163 10.84 -4.58 23.15
N PRO A 164 11.68 -5.62 23.32
CA PRO A 164 11.60 -6.46 24.50
C PRO A 164 11.85 -5.56 25.74
N PRO A 165 11.09 -5.73 26.83
CA PRO A 165 11.33 -4.96 28.04
C PRO A 165 12.76 -5.19 28.51
N PRO A 166 13.49 -4.16 29.00
CA PRO A 166 14.79 -4.40 29.60
C PRO A 166 14.59 -5.35 30.77
N ALA A 167 15.19 -6.55 30.68
CA ALA A 167 15.23 -7.47 31.78
C ALA A 167 15.93 -6.75 32.95
N ASN A 168 15.17 -6.47 34.00
CA ASN A 168 15.69 -5.98 35.27
C ASN A 168 16.65 -7.03 35.83
N SER A 169 17.94 -6.87 35.56
CA SER A 169 18.99 -7.60 36.26
C SER A 169 19.13 -7.01 37.66
N ARG A 170 18.32 -7.55 38.58
CA ARG A 170 18.57 -7.50 40.01
C ARG A 170 18.77 -8.94 40.46
N ASP A 171 20.02 -9.36 40.57
CA ASP A 171 20.36 -10.25 41.67
C ASP A 171 21.76 -9.95 42.20
N SER A 172 21.83 -9.89 43.51
CA SER A 172 23.01 -9.57 44.29
C SER A 172 23.58 -10.86 44.85
N GLY A 173 24.84 -11.14 44.51
CA GLY A 173 25.79 -11.63 45.50
C GLY A 173 26.18 -13.11 45.49
N ILE A 174 27.49 -13.25 45.78
CA ILE A 174 28.14 -14.32 46.54
C ILE A 174 28.65 -15.54 45.75
N GLY A 175 29.96 -15.55 45.53
CA GLY A 175 30.79 -16.63 46.09
C GLY A 175 31.58 -17.51 45.11
N GLY A 176 32.90 -17.54 45.30
CA GLY A 176 33.72 -18.74 45.10
C GLY A 176 34.51 -18.82 43.79
N GLY A 177 35.81 -18.52 43.86
CA GLY A 177 36.76 -18.80 42.77
C GLY A 177 37.25 -20.25 42.76
N TRP A 178 37.78 -20.68 41.63
CA TRP A 178 38.86 -21.66 41.50
C TRP A 178 39.70 -21.36 40.26
N HIS A 179 40.99 -21.50 40.45
CA HIS A 179 42.11 -21.20 39.57
C HIS A 179 42.47 -22.44 38.73
N GLN A 180 43.24 -22.24 37.65
CA GLN A 180 44.40 -23.07 37.23
C GLN A 180 44.29 -24.08 36.06
N GLN A 181 45.08 -23.78 35.00
CA GLN A 181 45.86 -24.65 34.06
C GLN A 181 45.10 -25.62 33.13
N GLN A 182 45.53 -26.02 31.93
CA GLN A 182 46.82 -26.04 31.20
C GLN A 182 46.58 -26.53 29.74
N GLY A 183 47.35 -26.02 28.75
CA GLY A 183 47.91 -26.73 27.56
C GLY A 183 46.99 -27.42 26.53
N CYS A 184 47.27 -27.54 25.23
CA CYS A 184 48.52 -27.49 24.44
C CYS A 184 48.22 -27.11 22.96
N GLU A 185 49.26 -26.69 22.24
CA GLU A 185 49.26 -26.02 20.93
C GLU A 185 49.58 -26.95 19.73
N ASN A 186 49.44 -26.38 18.51
CA ASN A 186 50.10 -26.69 17.22
C ASN A 186 49.45 -27.81 16.36
N GLY A 187 49.24 -27.70 15.04
CA GLY A 187 49.63 -26.75 14.00
C GLY A 187 49.87 -27.51 12.68
N HIS A 188 49.54 -26.90 11.52
CA HIS A 188 50.13 -27.05 10.16
C HIS A 188 49.15 -27.16 8.96
N LEU A 189 49.38 -26.24 8.02
CA LEU A 189 48.82 -26.09 6.65
C LEU A 189 49.48 -27.05 5.65
N LEU A 190 48.78 -27.42 4.55
CA LEU A 190 49.12 -27.03 3.16
C LEU A 190 48.37 -27.83 2.03
N LEU A 191 47.93 -27.07 1.01
CA LEU A 191 47.83 -27.37 -0.46
C LEU A 191 46.55 -28.02 -1.10
N TYR A 192 45.99 -27.28 -2.08
CA TYR A 192 44.96 -27.57 -3.12
C TYR A 192 45.43 -28.64 -4.16
N PRO A 193 44.62 -29.21 -5.12
CA PRO A 193 43.57 -28.55 -5.93
C PRO A 193 42.32 -29.36 -6.42
N SER A 194 41.47 -28.65 -7.16
CA SER A 194 40.17 -28.92 -7.80
C SER A 194 39.95 -30.21 -8.60
N SER A 195 38.73 -30.77 -8.52
CA SER A 195 37.99 -31.34 -9.67
C SER A 195 36.49 -31.57 -9.40
N SER A 196 35.65 -30.84 -10.14
CA SER A 196 34.40 -31.25 -10.82
C SER A 196 33.36 -32.16 -10.11
N VAL A 197 32.25 -31.58 -9.64
CA VAL A 197 30.89 -32.16 -9.72
C VAL A 197 29.82 -31.05 -9.66
N PRO A 198 28.82 -30.98 -10.57
CA PRO A 198 27.62 -30.18 -10.31
C PRO A 198 26.63 -31.03 -9.51
N ALA A 199 26.47 -30.72 -8.23
CA ALA A 199 25.37 -31.27 -7.43
C ALA A 199 24.10 -30.45 -7.66
N THR A 200 23.06 -31.18 -8.05
CA THR A 200 21.65 -30.82 -8.06
C THR A 200 21.20 -30.22 -6.72
N ILE A 201 20.16 -29.37 -6.83
CA ILE A 201 19.22 -28.96 -5.78
C ILE A 201 19.67 -27.82 -4.84
N ASN A 202 18.99 -26.69 -4.99
CA ASN A 202 18.58 -25.77 -3.92
C ASN A 202 17.26 -25.16 -4.44
N THR A 203 16.13 -25.81 -4.19
CA THR A 203 15.21 -25.42 -3.10
C THR A 203 15.14 -23.90 -3.00
N VAL A 204 14.28 -23.30 -3.83
CA VAL A 204 13.87 -21.90 -3.63
C VAL A 204 13.30 -21.84 -2.22
N GLY A 205 14.04 -21.15 -1.37
CA GLY A 205 13.71 -20.91 0.00
C GLY A 205 12.31 -20.34 0.09
N THR A 206 11.55 -20.93 1.00
CA THR A 206 10.40 -20.35 1.67
C THR A 206 10.90 -19.07 2.34
N GLY A 207 10.94 -17.98 1.59
CA GLY A 207 11.16 -16.64 2.13
C GLY A 207 9.94 -16.27 2.93
N GLY A 208 10.07 -16.29 4.25
CA GLY A 208 9.09 -15.76 5.18
C GLY A 208 8.68 -14.36 4.73
N GLY A 209 7.40 -14.22 4.39
CA GLY A 209 6.78 -12.93 4.14
C GLY A 209 6.65 -12.18 5.45
N SER A 210 7.75 -11.59 5.92
CA SER A 210 7.72 -10.56 6.95
C SER A 210 6.89 -9.40 6.40
N ASN A 211 5.80 -9.08 7.09
CA ASN A 211 4.92 -7.90 6.98
C ASN A 211 5.47 -6.71 6.15
N THR A 212 5.42 -6.79 4.82
CA THR A 212 5.64 -5.66 3.88
C THR A 212 4.36 -5.31 3.10
N SER A 213 3.22 -5.85 3.52
CA SER A 213 1.93 -5.59 2.88
C SER A 213 1.33 -4.24 3.29
N ASN A 214 1.74 -3.67 4.44
CA ASN A 214 1.14 -2.45 4.97
C ASN A 214 1.62 -1.13 4.33
N ASP A 215 2.62 -1.13 3.43
CA ASP A 215 3.21 0.11 2.85
C ASP A 215 3.08 0.23 1.32
N ARG A 216 2.53 -0.79 0.64
CA ARG A 216 2.48 -0.81 -0.82
C ARG A 216 1.59 0.27 -1.45
N CYS A 217 0.39 0.52 -0.94
CA CYS A 217 -0.57 1.42 -1.60
C CYS A 217 -0.12 2.90 -1.60
N GLY A 218 0.43 3.40 -0.48
CA GLY A 218 0.91 4.79 -0.35
C GLY A 218 2.11 5.08 -1.26
N ILE A 219 3.12 4.21 -1.22
CA ILE A 219 4.31 4.30 -2.06
C ILE A 219 3.94 4.21 -3.56
N LEU A 220 3.03 3.31 -3.91
CA LEU A 220 2.59 3.15 -5.30
C LEU A 220 1.80 4.36 -5.82
N ALA A 221 0.94 4.98 -5.01
CA ALA A 221 0.20 6.17 -5.41
C ALA A 221 1.09 7.40 -5.60
N ALA A 222 2.07 7.62 -4.71
CA ALA A 222 3.06 8.69 -4.86
C ALA A 222 3.96 8.48 -6.09
N THR A 223 4.39 7.24 -6.34
CA THR A 223 5.16 6.87 -7.54
C THR A 223 4.31 6.99 -8.81
N ALA A 224 3.01 6.74 -8.74
CA ALA A 224 2.10 6.90 -9.87
C ALA A 224 1.89 8.36 -10.25
N ILE A 225 2.19 9.36 -9.40
CA ILE A 225 2.07 10.79 -9.75
C ILE A 225 3.34 11.34 -10.42
N SER A 226 4.50 10.76 -10.13
CA SER A 226 5.80 11.13 -10.71
C SER A 226 5.96 10.62 -12.15
#